data_AF-A0A1A5YHL6-F1
#
_entry.id   AF-A0A1A5YHL6-F1
#
_cell.length_a   1.000
_cell.length_b   1.000
_cell.length_c   1.000
_cell.angle_alpha   90.00
_cell.angle_beta   90.00
_cell.angle_gamma   90.00
#
_symmetry.space_group_name_H-M   'P 1'
#
loop_
_entity.id
_entity.type
_entity.pdbx_description
1 polymer ?
#
loop_
_entity_poly.entity_id
_entity_poly.type
_entity_poly.pdbx_seq_one_letter_code
_entity_poly.pdbx_strand_id
1 'polypeptide(L)' 'MVAEEQLDRFRQSGETVRVVRDGIESNDVLGIVVAWDDSSVVIRKPSRRVVKLSRSYQYLPESEERPSL' A
#
# COMPACT_ATOMS: atom_id res chain seq x y z
N MET A 1 -8.62 -7.55 4.50
CA MET A 1 -8.76 -6.09 4.44
C MET A 1 -7.73 -5.51 5.42
N VAL A 2 -6.93 -4.53 5.00
CA VAL A 2 -5.89 -3.94 5.87
C VAL A 2 -6.50 -3.14 7.04
N ALA A 3 -5.96 -3.32 8.25
CA ALA A 3 -6.45 -2.68 9.48
C ALA A 3 -6.09 -1.18 9.54
N GLU A 4 -6.89 -0.38 10.26
CA GLU A 4 -6.65 1.06 10.39
C GLU A 4 -5.34 1.36 11.12
N GLU A 5 -5.04 0.61 12.17
CA GLU A 5 -3.82 0.75 12.96
C GLU A 5 -2.56 0.46 12.13
N GLN A 6 -2.68 -0.45 11.15
CA GLN A 6 -1.59 -0.73 10.22
C GLN A 6 -1.39 0.41 9.22
N LEU A 7 -2.48 0.95 8.66
CA LEU A 7 -2.41 2.10 7.75
C LEU A 7 -1.89 3.36 8.44
N ASP A 8 -2.29 3.57 9.70
CA ASP A 8 -1.83 4.68 10.51
C ASP A 8 -0.33 4.57 10.81
N ARG A 9 0.17 3.38 11.16
CA ARG A 9 1.61 3.14 11.29
C ARG A 9 2.38 3.49 10.02
N PHE A 10 1.93 3.01 8.86
CA PHE A 10 2.56 3.33 7.58
C PHE A 10 2.55 4.83 7.25
N ARG A 11 1.46 5.52 7.60
CA ARG A 11 1.35 6.96 7.39
C ARG A 11 2.28 7.75 8.32
N GLN A 12 2.36 7.36 9.59
CA GLN A 12 3.23 8.02 10.58
C GLN A 12 4.71 7.75 10.31
N SER A 13 5.07 6.52 9.92
CA SER A 13 6.46 6.17 9.58
C SER A 13 6.91 6.78 8.25
N GLY A 14 5.98 6.96 7.31
CA GLY A 14 6.30 7.44 5.97
C GLY A 14 7.12 6.44 5.15
N GLU A 15 7.15 5.17 5.56
CA GLU A 15 7.87 4.12 4.85
C GLU A 15 7.22 3.77 3.51
N THR A 16 8.03 3.27 2.57
CA THR A 16 7.50 2.77 1.30
C THR A 16 6.78 1.46 1.53
N VAL A 17 5.54 1.40 1.08
CA VAL A 17 4.66 0.23 1.11
C VAL A 17 4.52 -0.33 -0.31
N ARG A 18 4.60 -1.65 -0.43
CA ARG A 18 4.21 -2.44 -1.58
C ARG A 18 2.75 -2.86 -1.44
N VAL A 19 1.95 -2.53 -2.45
CA VAL A 19 0.57 -2.99 -2.56
C VAL A 19 0.49 -4.04 -3.65
N VAL A 20 0.27 -5.29 -3.25
CA VAL A 20 0.21 -6.43 -4.19
C VAL A 20 -1.17 -6.48 -4.83
N ARG A 21 -1.19 -6.45 -6.17
CA ARG A 21 -2.43 -6.43 -6.95
C ARG A 21 -2.54 -7.68 -7.81
N ASP A 22 -3.68 -8.36 -7.68
CA ASP A 22 -4.09 -9.45 -8.57
C ASP A 22 -3.07 -10.62 -8.64
N GLY A 23 -2.13 -10.71 -7.70
CA GLY A 23 -1.03 -11.68 -7.69
C GLY A 23 0.07 -11.43 -8.73
N ILE A 24 -0.02 -10.37 -9.53
CA ILE A 24 0.91 -10.10 -10.63
C ILE A 24 1.93 -9.04 -10.21
N GLU A 25 3.22 -9.39 -10.19
CA GLU A 25 4.29 -8.51 -9.71
C GLU A 25 4.36 -7.17 -10.45
N SER A 26 4.16 -7.18 -11.77
CA SER A 26 4.18 -5.96 -12.59
C SER A 26 3.05 -4.99 -12.25
N ASN A 27 2.03 -5.43 -11.50
CA ASN A 27 0.91 -4.59 -11.08
C ASN A 27 1.12 -4.00 -9.68
N ASP A 28 2.18 -4.40 -8.98
CA ASP A 28 2.45 -3.93 -7.63
C ASP A 28 2.64 -2.41 -7.62
N VAL A 29 2.08 -1.76 -6.60
CA VAL A 29 2.21 -0.32 -6.42
C VAL A 29 3.14 -0.05 -5.25
N LEU A 30 4.21 0.69 -5.52
CA LEU A 30 5.12 1.20 -4.49
C LEU A 30 4.83 2.68 -4.19
N GLY A 31 4.78 3.03 -2.91
CA GLY A 31 4.64 4.40 -2.45
C GLY A 31 4.30 4.49 -0.97
N ILE A 32 3.97 5.69 -0.50
CA ILE A 32 3.64 5.92 0.90
C ILE A 32 2.12 6.09 1.09
N VAL A 33 1.61 5.67 2.24
CA VAL A 33 0.21 5.90 2.63
C VAL A 33 0.03 7.37 3.01
N VAL A 34 -0.91 8.06 2.37
CA VAL A 34 -1.19 9.48 2.65
C VAL A 34 -2.60 9.74 3.16
N ALA A 35 -3.54 8.85 2.88
CA ALA A 35 -4.92 8.88 3.38
C ALA A 35 -5.57 7.51 3.18
N TRP A 36 -6.66 7.26 3.91
CA TRP A 36 -7.55 6.12 3.67
C TRP A 36 -8.97 6.47 4.11
N ASP A 37 -9.93 5.69 3.61
CA ASP A 37 -11.32 5.67 4.03
C ASP A 37 -11.73 4.22 4.34
N ASP A 38 -13.01 3.95 4.57
CA ASP A 38 -13.53 2.62 4.91
C ASP A 38 -13.23 1.55 3.83
N SER A 39 -13.15 1.98 2.57
CA SER A 39 -13.05 1.08 1.40
C SER A 39 -11.66 1.09 0.74
N SER A 40 -10.94 2.19 0.88
CA SER A 40 -9.83 2.53 -0.01
C SER A 40 -8.65 3.17 0.70
N VAL A 41 -7.47 3.01 0.12
CA VAL A 41 -6.21 3.63 0.55
C VAL A 41 -5.66 4.47 -0.57
N VAL A 42 -5.17 5.65 -0.21
CA VAL A 42 -4.51 6.59 -1.11
C VAL A 42 -3.00 6.44 -0.96
N ILE A 43 -2.34 6.03 -2.03
CA ILE A 43 -0.89 5.87 -2.11
C ILE A 43 -0.29 6.98 -2.96
N ARG A 44 0.70 7.68 -2.41
CA ARG A 44 1.53 8.62 -3.17
C ARG A 44 2.79 7.91 -3.66
N LYS A 45 2.90 7.77 -4.98
CA LYS A 45 4.04 7.12 -5.65
C LYS A 45 5.29 8.02 -5.62
N PRO A 46 6.50 7.47 -5.79
CA PRO A 46 7.73 8.26 -5.93
C PRO A 46 7.67 9.29 -7.07
N SER A 47 6.93 8.98 -8.15
CA SER A 47 6.66 9.90 -9.26
C SER A 47 5.75 11.09 -8.89
N ARG A 48 5.37 11.22 -7.62
CA ARG A 48 4.42 12.20 -7.06
C ARG A 48 2.97 12.04 -7.52
N ARG A 49 2.68 11.04 -8.36
CA ARG A 49 1.32 10.65 -8.71
C ARG A 49 0.64 9.98 -7.53
N VAL A 50 -0.66 10.23 -7.38
CA VAL A 50 -1.49 9.63 -6.34
C VAL A 50 -2.40 8.60 -6.97
N VAL A 51 -2.55 7.44 -6.33
CA VAL A 51 -3.46 6.38 -6.76
C VAL A 51 -4.36 5.94 -5.60
N LYS A 52 -5.61 5.61 -5.91
CA LYS A 52 -6.59 5.07 -4.95
C LYS A 52 -6.70 3.56 -5.17
N LEU A 53 -6.51 2.78 -4.12
CA LEU A 53 -6.47 1.32 -4.15
C LEU A 53 -7.46 0.75 -3.13
N SER A 54 -8.02 -0.41 -3.41
CA SER A 54 -8.93 -1.10 -2.49
C SER A 54 -8.21 -1.58 -1.24
N ARG A 55 -8.83 -1.45 -0.07
CA ARG A 55 -8.34 -2.04 1.20
C ARG A 55 -8.33 -3.57 1.21
N SER A 56 -8.92 -4.20 0.21
CA SER A 56 -8.87 -5.66 0.01
C SER A 56 -7.49 -6.13 -0.43
N TYR A 57 -6.65 -5.26 -1.00
CA TYR A 57 -5.29 -5.62 -1.39
C TYR A 57 -4.37 -5.83 -0.19
N GLN A 58 -3.24 -6.45 -0.44
CA GLN A 58 -2.21 -6.71 0.56
C GLN A 58 -1.20 -5.57 0.58
N TYR A 59 -0.94 -5.03 1.78
CA TYR A 59 -0.02 -3.93 2.03
C TYR A 59 1.13 -4.44 2.88
N LEU A 60 2.35 -4.30 2.37
CA LEU A 60 3.58 -4.79 2.98
C LEU A 60 4.64 -3.70 2.96
N PRO A 61 5.53 -3.61 3.95
CA PRO A 61 6.75 -2.82 3.81
C PRO A 61 7.49 -3.22 2.53
N GLU A 62 8.05 -2.26 1.79
CA GLU A 62 8.87 -2.56 0.60
C GLU A 62 10.05 -3.48 0.94
N SER A 63 10.60 -3.30 2.15
CA SER A 63 11.70 -4.08 2.70
C SER A 63 11.35 -5.54 3.00
N GLU A 64 10.06 -5.87 3.15
CA GLU A 64 9.63 -7.26 3.33
C GLU A 64 9.61 -8.00 1.99
N GLU A 65 9.99 -9.28 2.02
CA GLU A 65 9.88 -10.15 0.86
C GLU A 65 8.43 -10.24 0.38
N ARG A 66 8.25 -10.22 -0.94
CA ARG A 66 6.94 -10.46 -1.54
C ARG A 66 6.54 -11.89 -1.16
N PRO A 67 5.41 -12.09 -0.46
CA PRO A 67 4.97 -13.44 -0.15
C PRO A 67 4.74 -14.18 -1.46
N SER A 68 5.38 -15.34 -1.60
CA SER A 68 5.12 -16.27 -2.69
C SER A 68 3.68 -16.77 -2.55
N LEU A 69 2.75 -16.13 -3.25
CA LEU A 69 1.38 -16.63 -3.44
C LEU A 69 1.38 -17.74 -4.50
#